data_AF-A0A7C5KWL9-F1
#
_entry.id   AF-A0A7C5KWL9-F1
#
_cell.length_a   1.000
_cell.length_b   1.000
_cell.length_c   1.000
_cell.angle_alpha   90.00
_cell.angle_beta   90.00
_cell.angle_gamma   90.00
#
_symmetry.space_group_name_H-M   'P 1'
#
loop_
_entity.id
_entity.type
_entity.pdbx_description
1 polymer ?
#
loop_
_entity_poly.entity_id
_entity_poly.type
_entity_poly.pdbx_seq_one_letter_code
_entity_poly.pdbx_strand_id
1 'polypeptide(L)'
;MADNSGEKIFEQRCHRCHDLPDPSAPPEMGWEKRLKIMAKLAKLTPEQKKEVLVYLQSHSKSVEETMSLSAEKQLFEKKCSLCHTLDRIFIEPLTDASRSHIVKRMREKNQQWISMEESRQILDYLGKAPKIKREKRASGNAQAIFLERCSACHTLDRIYEKLKTGNNLKAWTHTVQRMQNKAPEWLSKDDAKQVIEYLGTLEQK
;
A
#
# COMPACT_ATOMS: atom_id res chain seq x y z
N MET A 1 -17.74 29.32 20.11
CA MET A 1 -18.23 28.47 21.21
C MET A 1 -18.95 27.32 20.55
N ALA A 2 -18.38 26.10 20.59
CA ALA A 2 -19.03 24.95 19.99
C ALA A 2 -20.30 24.67 20.81
N ASP A 3 -21.44 24.60 20.14
CA ASP A 3 -22.70 24.27 20.77
C ASP A 3 -22.63 22.80 21.21
N ASN A 4 -22.52 22.53 22.52
CA ASN A 4 -22.49 21.18 23.11
C ASN A 4 -23.87 20.48 23.02
N SER A 5 -24.69 20.82 22.03
CA SER A 5 -26.02 20.26 21.80
C SER A 5 -25.92 18.76 21.49
N GLY A 6 -25.00 18.36 20.61
CA GLY A 6 -24.77 16.95 20.25
C GLY A 6 -24.34 16.05 21.42
N GLU A 7 -23.42 16.53 22.26
CA GLU A 7 -22.94 15.84 23.47
C GLU A 7 -24.09 15.63 24.48
N LYS A 8 -24.81 16.70 24.80
CA LYS A 8 -25.93 16.66 25.74
C LYS A 8 -27.05 15.73 25.26
N ILE A 9 -27.36 15.74 23.97
CA ILE A 9 -28.38 14.84 23.40
C ILE A 9 -27.90 13.39 23.47
N PHE A 10 -26.63 13.13 23.14
CA PHE A 10 -26.04 11.79 23.21
C PHE A 10 -26.09 11.24 24.63
N GLU A 11 -25.61 12.02 25.62
CA GLU A 11 -25.72 11.65 27.02
C GLU A 11 -27.19 11.41 27.35
N GLN A 12 -28.06 12.42 27.28
CA GLN A 12 -29.44 12.35 27.78
C GLN A 12 -30.32 11.28 27.15
N ARG A 13 -30.07 10.91 25.88
CA ARG A 13 -30.94 9.97 25.13
C ARG A 13 -30.38 8.57 25.06
N CYS A 14 -29.06 8.40 25.02
CA CYS A 14 -28.44 7.10 24.80
C CYS A 14 -28.18 6.33 26.10
N HIS A 15 -27.85 7.00 27.21
CA HIS A 15 -27.64 6.31 28.51
C HIS A 15 -28.92 5.70 29.08
N ARG A 16 -30.09 6.09 28.56
CA ARG A 16 -31.39 5.68 29.11
C ARG A 16 -31.65 4.18 29.02
N CYS A 17 -31.04 3.51 28.05
CA CYS A 17 -31.31 2.10 27.75
C CYS A 17 -30.06 1.23 27.72
N HIS A 18 -28.88 1.80 27.58
CA HIS A 18 -27.61 1.09 27.53
C HIS A 18 -26.48 1.99 28.02
N ASP A 19 -25.35 1.40 28.39
CA ASP A 19 -24.14 2.18 28.69
C ASP A 19 -23.70 2.99 27.47
N LEU A 20 -23.18 4.19 27.71
CA LEU A 20 -22.72 5.05 26.62
C LEU A 20 -21.55 4.38 25.89
N PRO A 21 -21.65 4.14 24.58
CA PRO A 21 -20.53 3.60 23.82
C PRO A 21 -19.40 4.63 23.77
N ASP A 22 -18.15 4.17 23.85
CA ASP A 22 -16.96 5.02 23.77
C ASP A 22 -16.97 5.84 22.47
N PRO A 23 -17.12 7.19 22.53
CA PRO A 23 -17.16 8.05 21.35
C PRO A 23 -15.91 7.94 20.48
N SER A 24 -14.76 7.55 21.06
CA SER A 24 -13.49 7.39 20.36
C SER A 24 -13.31 6.04 19.67
N ALA A 25 -14.19 5.06 19.94
CA ALA A 25 -14.16 3.74 19.34
C ALA A 25 -15.47 3.47 18.57
N PRO A 26 -15.54 3.79 17.27
CA PRO A 26 -16.76 3.56 16.51
C PRO A 26 -17.09 2.08 16.38
N PRO A 27 -18.39 1.74 16.33
CA PRO A 27 -18.81 0.38 16.02
C PRO A 27 -18.36 -0.02 14.61
N GLU A 28 -18.14 -1.31 14.36
CA GLU A 28 -17.67 -1.85 13.07
C GLU A 28 -18.48 -1.34 11.85
N MET A 29 -19.80 -1.18 12.03
CA MET A 29 -20.70 -0.66 11.01
C MET A 29 -20.67 0.86 10.80
N GLY A 30 -19.91 1.58 11.62
CA GLY A 30 -19.80 3.05 11.65
C GLY A 30 -20.92 3.74 12.43
N TRP A 31 -20.61 4.93 12.96
CA TRP A 31 -21.55 5.75 13.76
C TRP A 31 -22.82 6.12 13.00
N GLU A 32 -22.74 6.40 11.70
CA GLU A 32 -23.91 6.80 10.91
C GLU A 32 -24.97 5.70 10.81
N LYS A 33 -24.54 4.46 10.52
CA LYS A 33 -25.45 3.31 10.43
C LYS A 33 -26.00 2.94 11.80
N ARG A 34 -25.15 2.94 12.84
CA ARG A 34 -25.58 2.69 14.23
C ARG A 34 -26.62 3.72 14.68
N LEU A 35 -26.36 5.00 14.42
CA LEU A 35 -27.27 6.08 14.78
C LEU A 35 -28.57 6.04 13.98
N LYS A 36 -28.58 5.57 12.73
CA LYS A 36 -29.83 5.36 11.98
C LYS A 36 -30.75 4.34 12.66
N ILE A 37 -30.19 3.27 13.23
CA ILE A 37 -30.95 2.26 13.99
C ILE A 37 -31.44 2.86 15.30
N MET A 38 -30.55 3.50 16.06
CA MET A 38 -30.86 4.03 17.39
C MET A 38 -31.76 5.26 17.34
N ALA A 39 -31.68 6.10 16.31
CA ALA A 39 -32.50 7.31 16.18
C ALA A 39 -34.01 6.99 16.18
N LYS A 40 -34.40 5.88 15.54
CA LYS A 40 -35.81 5.43 15.54
C LYS A 40 -36.25 4.97 16.94
N LEU A 41 -35.38 4.26 17.66
CA LEU A 41 -35.66 3.71 18.99
C LEU A 41 -35.63 4.79 20.09
N ALA A 42 -34.69 5.71 20.00
CA ALA A 42 -34.51 6.84 20.92
C ALA A 42 -35.38 8.08 20.59
N LYS A 43 -36.21 7.97 19.53
CA LYS A 43 -37.11 9.04 19.04
C LYS A 43 -36.37 10.37 18.83
N LEU A 44 -35.24 10.32 18.13
CA LEU A 44 -34.48 11.51 17.76
C LEU A 44 -35.11 12.20 16.55
N THR A 45 -35.14 13.54 16.55
CA THR A 45 -35.48 14.30 15.33
C THR A 45 -34.34 14.24 14.31
N PRO A 46 -34.59 14.56 13.03
CA PRO A 46 -33.54 14.65 12.01
C PRO A 46 -32.39 15.60 12.41
N GLU A 47 -32.70 16.72 13.05
CA GLU A 47 -31.75 17.73 13.51
C GLU A 47 -30.89 17.18 14.67
N GLN A 48 -31.54 16.58 15.68
CA GLN A 48 -30.84 15.94 16.80
C GLN A 48 -29.94 14.80 16.35
N LYS A 49 -30.38 14.02 15.35
CA LYS A 49 -29.56 12.97 14.74
C LYS A 49 -28.29 13.57 14.11
N LYS A 50 -28.40 14.72 13.44
CA LYS A 50 -27.24 15.39 12.81
C LYS A 50 -26.26 15.89 13.86
N GLU A 51 -26.74 16.51 14.93
CA GLU A 51 -25.92 17.04 16.03
C GLU A 51 -25.17 15.92 16.77
N VAL A 52 -25.85 14.81 17.09
CA VAL A 52 -25.22 13.64 17.72
C VAL A 52 -24.20 12.98 16.78
N LEU A 53 -24.50 12.91 15.48
CA LEU A 53 -23.54 12.35 14.50
C LEU A 53 -22.27 13.20 14.41
N VAL A 54 -22.39 14.52 14.38
CA VAL A 54 -21.26 15.45 14.36
C VAL A 54 -20.40 15.29 15.61
N TYR A 55 -21.03 15.19 16.80
CA TYR A 55 -20.33 14.94 18.06
C TYR A 55 -19.57 13.61 18.06
N LEU A 56 -20.22 12.52 17.64
CA LEU A 56 -19.58 11.19 17.58
C LEU A 56 -18.43 11.13 16.58
N GLN A 57 -18.58 11.80 15.43
CA GLN A 57 -17.55 11.87 14.39
C GLN A 57 -16.35 12.71 14.84
N SER A 58 -16.56 13.82 15.55
CA SER A 58 -15.47 14.67 16.05
C SER A 58 -14.65 14.02 17.17
N HIS A 59 -15.20 13.01 17.85
CA HIS A 59 -14.52 12.26 18.91
C HIS A 59 -13.95 10.92 18.44
N SER A 60 -14.38 10.43 17.26
CA SER A 60 -13.85 9.19 16.67
C SER A 60 -12.51 9.44 15.98
N LYS A 61 -11.42 9.12 16.67
CA LYS A 61 -10.06 9.14 16.10
C LYS A 61 -9.95 8.30 14.82
N SER A 62 -10.73 7.23 14.72
CA SER A 62 -10.66 6.33 13.57
C SER A 62 -11.30 6.87 12.29
N VAL A 63 -12.23 7.84 12.35
CA VAL A 63 -12.83 8.41 11.13
C VAL A 63 -11.83 9.36 10.47
N GLU A 64 -11.16 10.19 11.25
CA GLU A 64 -10.06 11.02 10.78
C GLU A 64 -8.89 10.14 10.28
N GLU A 65 -8.51 9.09 11.01
CA GLU A 65 -7.48 8.15 10.56
C GLU A 65 -7.89 7.37 9.29
N THR A 66 -9.15 6.95 9.14
CA THR A 66 -9.64 6.23 7.94
C THR A 66 -9.72 7.16 6.73
N MET A 67 -10.17 8.40 6.93
CA MET A 67 -10.23 9.41 5.87
C MET A 67 -8.84 9.87 5.46
N SER A 68 -7.95 10.12 6.42
CA SER A 68 -6.52 10.38 6.23
C SER A 68 -5.92 9.25 5.39
N LEU A 69 -6.03 7.99 5.86
CA LEU A 69 -5.55 6.80 5.15
C LEU A 69 -6.04 6.73 3.70
N SER A 70 -7.31 7.10 3.46
CA SER A 70 -7.86 7.13 2.09
C SER A 70 -7.24 8.23 1.23
N ALA A 71 -6.94 9.40 1.80
CA ALA A 71 -6.33 10.53 1.10
C ALA A 71 -4.84 10.28 0.81
N GLU A 72 -4.06 9.79 1.78
CA GLU A 72 -2.66 9.45 1.53
C GLU A 72 -2.52 8.28 0.55
N LYS A 73 -3.42 7.29 0.62
CA LYS A 73 -3.47 6.20 -0.37
C LYS A 73 -3.75 6.74 -1.78
N GLN A 74 -4.75 7.61 -1.95
CA GLN A 74 -5.05 8.23 -3.25
C GLN A 74 -3.87 9.04 -3.78
N LEU A 75 -3.18 9.79 -2.91
CA LEU A 75 -1.98 10.53 -3.28
C LEU A 75 -0.87 9.58 -3.75
N PHE A 76 -0.62 8.50 -3.00
CA PHE A 76 0.34 7.46 -3.38
C PHE A 76 0.01 6.86 -4.74
N GLU A 77 -1.23 6.41 -4.96
CA GLU A 77 -1.65 5.82 -6.23
C GLU A 77 -1.47 6.81 -7.37
N LYS A 78 -1.94 8.05 -7.23
CA LYS A 78 -1.83 9.11 -8.24
C LYS A 78 -0.37 9.43 -8.60
N LYS A 79 0.53 9.54 -7.62
CA LYS A 79 1.92 9.93 -7.85
C LYS A 79 2.80 8.78 -8.32
N CYS A 80 2.57 7.57 -7.81
CA CYS A 80 3.48 6.44 -8.05
C CYS A 80 3.07 5.55 -9.23
N SER A 81 1.81 5.57 -9.66
CA SER A 81 1.33 4.73 -10.79
C SER A 81 1.62 5.31 -12.16
N LEU A 82 1.98 6.60 -12.25
CA LEU A 82 2.18 7.29 -13.53
C LEU A 82 3.22 6.60 -14.42
N CYS A 83 4.30 6.08 -13.82
CA CYS A 83 5.46 5.58 -14.57
C CYS A 83 5.67 4.07 -14.46
N HIS A 84 5.14 3.41 -13.44
CA HIS A 84 5.33 1.98 -13.21
C HIS A 84 4.27 1.42 -12.26
N THR A 85 4.20 0.09 -12.16
CA THR A 85 3.29 -0.57 -11.21
C THR A 85 3.67 -0.26 -9.75
N LEU A 86 2.68 -0.34 -8.86
CA LEU A 86 2.81 -0.02 -7.44
C LEU A 86 3.31 -1.21 -6.61
N ASP A 87 3.13 -2.43 -7.11
CA ASP A 87 3.32 -3.67 -6.35
C ASP A 87 4.69 -3.77 -5.69
N ARG A 88 5.72 -3.26 -6.36
CA ARG A 88 7.12 -3.38 -5.96
C ARG A 88 7.43 -2.78 -4.60
N ILE A 89 6.70 -1.75 -4.16
CA ILE A 89 6.97 -1.09 -2.87
C ILE A 89 6.45 -1.91 -1.68
N PHE A 90 5.51 -2.84 -1.94
CA PHE A 90 4.87 -3.65 -0.91
C PHE A 90 5.64 -4.92 -0.56
N ILE A 91 6.64 -5.29 -1.36
CA ILE A 91 7.27 -6.60 -1.29
C ILE A 91 8.43 -6.62 -0.26
N GLU A 92 8.43 -7.57 0.68
CA GLU A 92 9.59 -7.81 1.55
C GLU A 92 10.86 -8.18 0.74
N PRO A 93 12.08 -7.78 1.17
CA PRO A 93 12.45 -7.27 2.50
C PRO A 93 12.42 -5.75 2.67
N LEU A 94 11.61 -5.01 1.89
CA LEU A 94 11.53 -3.55 1.97
C LEU A 94 11.06 -3.06 3.35
N THR A 95 12.02 -2.69 4.19
CA THR A 95 11.81 -1.98 5.46
C THR A 95 11.35 -0.54 5.22
N ASP A 96 10.82 0.12 6.25
CA ASP A 96 10.36 1.51 6.14
C ASP A 96 11.51 2.46 5.78
N ALA A 97 12.72 2.19 6.27
CA ALA A 97 13.94 2.89 5.86
C ALA A 97 14.24 2.72 4.36
N SER A 98 14.10 1.50 3.84
CA SER A 98 14.29 1.22 2.41
C SER A 98 13.20 1.90 1.56
N ARG A 99 11.95 1.89 2.02
CA ARG A 99 10.82 2.60 1.38
C ARG A 99 11.08 4.10 1.33
N SER A 100 11.54 4.70 2.44
CA SER A 100 11.95 6.11 2.52
C SER A 100 13.03 6.47 1.50
N HIS A 101 14.08 5.65 1.40
CA HIS A 101 15.14 5.87 0.42
C HIS A 101 14.62 5.79 -1.02
N ILE A 102 13.67 4.88 -1.32
CA ILE A 102 13.07 4.76 -2.65
C ILE A 102 12.24 5.99 -3.00
N VAL A 103 11.36 6.45 -2.10
CA VAL A 103 10.53 7.65 -2.34
C VAL A 103 11.43 8.87 -2.54
N LYS A 104 12.47 9.03 -1.72
CA LYS A 104 13.49 10.08 -1.89
C LYS A 104 14.13 10.03 -3.28
N ARG A 105 14.57 8.85 -3.72
CA ARG A 105 15.16 8.68 -5.05
C ARG A 105 14.17 8.96 -6.17
N MET A 106 12.89 8.59 -6.03
CA MET A 106 11.86 8.90 -7.04
C MET A 106 11.62 10.40 -7.12
N ARG A 107 11.61 11.10 -5.98
CA ARG A 107 11.55 12.56 -5.94
C ARG A 107 12.76 13.19 -6.62
N GLU A 108 13.97 12.71 -6.34
CA GLU A 108 15.19 13.26 -6.94
C GLU A 108 15.21 13.14 -8.47
N LYS A 109 14.57 12.09 -9.02
CA LYS A 109 14.40 11.93 -10.47
C LYS A 109 13.45 12.96 -11.09
N ASN A 110 12.45 13.41 -10.34
CA ASN A 110 11.53 14.45 -10.79
C ASN A 110 11.00 15.24 -9.59
N GLN A 111 11.74 16.30 -9.23
CA GLN A 111 11.46 17.10 -8.04
C GLN A 111 10.16 17.92 -8.16
N GLN A 112 9.70 18.16 -9.39
CA GLN A 112 8.43 18.86 -9.65
C GLN A 112 7.22 17.92 -9.50
N TRP A 113 7.42 16.61 -9.57
CA TRP A 113 6.33 15.64 -9.53
C TRP A 113 5.88 15.27 -8.11
N ILE A 114 6.82 15.13 -7.18
CA ILE A 114 6.54 14.80 -5.77
C ILE A 114 7.17 15.89 -4.91
N SER A 115 6.35 16.68 -4.22
CA SER A 115 6.87 17.68 -3.27
C SER A 115 7.45 17.03 -2.02
N MET A 116 8.15 17.82 -1.19
CA MET A 116 8.64 17.36 0.12
C MET A 116 7.50 16.91 1.03
N GLU A 117 6.37 17.64 1.06
CA GLU A 117 5.23 17.29 1.90
C GLU A 117 4.48 16.06 1.36
N GLU A 118 4.26 15.98 0.05
CA GLU A 118 3.64 14.80 -0.57
C GLU A 118 4.50 13.55 -0.33
N SER A 119 5.83 13.69 -0.37
CA SER A 119 6.75 12.60 -0.01
C SER A 119 6.56 12.14 1.44
N ARG A 120 6.24 13.04 2.38
CA ARG A 120 5.99 12.70 3.78
C ARG A 120 4.66 11.96 3.92
N GLN A 121 3.61 12.44 3.28
CA GLN A 121 2.27 11.81 3.27
C GLN A 121 2.31 10.40 2.66
N ILE A 122 3.03 10.23 1.54
CA ILE A 122 3.24 8.92 0.93
C ILE A 122 3.95 7.96 1.89
N LEU A 123 4.96 8.44 2.64
CA LEU A 123 5.68 7.62 3.60
C LEU A 123 4.83 7.23 4.81
N ASP A 124 3.94 8.11 5.27
CA ASP A 124 2.99 7.80 6.34
C ASP A 124 2.04 6.66 5.92
N TYR A 125 1.46 6.74 4.73
CA TYR A 125 0.68 5.65 4.15
C TYR A 125 1.49 4.36 4.05
N LEU A 126 2.71 4.43 3.48
CA LEU A 126 3.56 3.26 3.30
C LEU A 126 4.01 2.64 4.63
N GLY A 127 4.08 3.38 5.74
CA GLY A 127 4.36 2.83 7.06
C GLY A 127 3.21 1.94 7.59
N LYS A 128 1.97 2.27 7.21
CA LYS A 128 0.75 1.54 7.58
C LYS A 128 0.37 0.46 6.55
N ALA A 129 0.88 0.57 5.33
CA ALA A 129 0.57 -0.34 4.23
C ALA A 129 1.21 -1.73 4.42
N PRO A 130 0.54 -2.81 3.94
CA PRO A 130 1.00 -4.18 4.14
C PRO A 130 2.40 -4.40 3.56
N LYS A 131 3.14 -5.28 4.25
CA LYS A 131 4.41 -5.84 3.80
C LYS A 131 4.11 -7.27 3.35
N ILE A 132 4.18 -7.50 2.05
CA ILE A 132 3.83 -8.76 1.43
C ILE A 132 5.11 -9.60 1.35
N LYS A 133 5.13 -10.71 2.08
CA LYS A 133 6.17 -11.73 1.95
C LYS A 133 6.06 -12.38 0.59
N ARG A 134 7.19 -12.53 -0.10
CA ARG A 134 7.24 -13.39 -1.27
C ARG A 134 7.39 -14.82 -0.85
N GLU A 135 6.56 -15.68 -1.42
CA GLU A 135 6.72 -17.11 -1.34
C GLU A 135 7.56 -17.59 -2.52
N LYS A 136 8.65 -18.31 -2.21
CA LYS A 136 9.45 -18.99 -3.22
C LYS A 136 8.82 -20.35 -3.46
N ARG A 137 8.28 -20.60 -4.66
CA ARG A 137 7.80 -21.93 -5.05
C ARG A 137 8.97 -22.78 -5.55
N ALA A 138 8.84 -24.09 -5.39
CA ALA A 138 9.77 -25.04 -5.99
C ALA A 138 9.57 -25.03 -7.51
N SER A 139 10.56 -24.54 -8.24
CA SER A 139 10.54 -24.49 -9.70
C SER A 139 11.38 -25.65 -10.24
N GLY A 140 10.84 -26.42 -11.20
CA GLY A 140 11.44 -27.70 -11.64
C GLY A 140 12.45 -27.62 -12.79
N ASN A 141 12.58 -26.48 -13.50
CA ASN A 141 13.56 -26.29 -14.57
C ASN A 141 13.96 -24.81 -14.75
N ALA A 142 15.01 -24.55 -15.52
CA ALA A 142 15.59 -23.22 -15.72
C ALA A 142 14.59 -22.18 -16.29
N GLN A 143 13.68 -22.59 -17.18
CA GLN A 143 12.62 -21.71 -17.70
C GLN A 143 11.63 -21.33 -16.60
N ALA A 144 11.19 -22.29 -15.78
CA ALA A 144 10.28 -22.04 -14.67
C ALA A 144 10.93 -21.11 -13.62
N ILE A 145 12.21 -21.33 -13.32
CA ILE A 145 13.00 -20.45 -12.45
C ILE A 145 13.06 -19.05 -13.06
N PHE A 146 13.36 -18.91 -14.34
CA PHE A 146 13.36 -17.60 -15.02
C PHE A 146 12.01 -16.90 -14.90
N LEU A 147 10.93 -17.56 -15.28
CA LEU A 147 9.58 -16.97 -15.23
C LEU A 147 9.24 -16.52 -13.81
N GLU A 148 9.44 -17.37 -12.82
CA GLU A 148 9.08 -17.07 -11.43
C GLU A 148 9.99 -15.99 -10.81
N ARG A 149 11.31 -16.13 -10.92
CA ARG A 149 12.26 -15.23 -10.26
C ARG A 149 12.24 -13.84 -10.91
N CYS A 150 12.13 -13.78 -12.25
CA CYS A 150 12.24 -12.52 -12.98
C CYS A 150 10.91 -11.76 -13.09
N SER A 151 9.76 -12.42 -13.12
CA SER A 151 8.45 -11.74 -13.12
C SER A 151 8.08 -11.14 -11.76
N ALA A 152 8.70 -11.62 -10.68
CA ALA A 152 8.36 -11.19 -9.32
C ALA A 152 8.63 -9.70 -9.04
N CYS A 153 9.53 -9.07 -9.78
CA CYS A 153 9.96 -7.68 -9.55
C CYS A 153 9.55 -6.71 -10.66
N HIS A 154 9.35 -7.19 -11.88
CA HIS A 154 9.05 -6.39 -13.06
C HIS A 154 8.46 -7.28 -14.14
N THR A 155 7.82 -6.69 -15.14
CA THR A 155 7.29 -7.44 -16.28
C THR A 155 8.42 -8.13 -17.05
N LEU A 156 8.11 -9.30 -17.62
CA LEU A 156 9.04 -10.03 -18.48
C LEU A 156 9.23 -9.33 -19.83
N ASP A 157 8.29 -8.48 -20.24
CA ASP A 157 8.37 -7.69 -21.47
C ASP A 157 9.68 -6.92 -21.56
N ARG A 158 10.14 -6.33 -20.45
CA ARG A 158 11.41 -5.62 -20.38
C ARG A 158 12.61 -6.50 -20.77
N ILE A 159 12.55 -7.79 -20.46
CA ILE A 159 13.60 -8.76 -20.77
C ILE A 159 13.52 -9.11 -22.25
N TYR A 160 12.33 -9.41 -22.75
CA TYR A 160 12.10 -9.74 -24.16
C TYR A 160 12.42 -8.57 -25.10
N GLU A 161 12.09 -7.35 -24.73
CA GLU A 161 12.51 -6.14 -25.46
C GLU A 161 14.03 -6.01 -25.50
N LYS A 162 14.71 -6.29 -24.38
CA LYS A 162 16.17 -6.19 -24.33
C LYS A 162 16.84 -7.27 -25.19
N LEU A 163 16.27 -8.47 -25.25
CA LEU A 163 16.70 -9.53 -26.17
C LEU A 163 16.62 -9.07 -27.63
N LYS A 164 15.53 -8.41 -28.03
CA LYS A 164 15.38 -7.84 -29.39
C LYS A 164 16.45 -6.79 -29.75
N THR A 165 16.98 -6.08 -28.75
CA THR A 165 18.01 -5.04 -28.97
C THR A 165 19.44 -5.58 -29.06
N GLY A 166 19.64 -6.91 -29.09
CA GLY A 166 20.96 -7.52 -29.30
C GLY A 166 21.87 -7.50 -28.07
N ASN A 167 21.34 -7.89 -26.91
CA ASN A 167 22.20 -8.20 -25.76
C ASN A 167 22.98 -9.51 -26.04
N ASN A 168 24.07 -9.74 -25.32
CA ASN A 168 24.82 -11.00 -25.38
C ASN A 168 24.90 -11.65 -24.00
N LEU A 169 25.22 -12.95 -23.97
CA LEU A 169 25.33 -13.75 -22.76
C LEU A 169 26.20 -13.09 -21.67
N LYS A 170 27.31 -12.44 -22.04
CA LYS A 170 28.17 -11.73 -21.07
C LYS A 170 27.44 -10.55 -20.41
N ALA A 171 26.65 -9.79 -21.18
CA ALA A 171 25.83 -8.70 -20.67
C ALA A 171 24.67 -9.21 -19.79
N TRP A 172 24.07 -10.36 -20.12
CA TRP A 172 23.09 -11.00 -19.24
C TRP A 172 23.69 -11.51 -17.95
N THR A 173 24.84 -12.17 -18.00
CA THR A 173 25.58 -12.62 -16.81
C THR A 173 25.78 -11.45 -15.85
N HIS A 174 26.30 -10.32 -16.33
CA HIS A 174 26.48 -9.14 -15.48
C HIS A 174 25.15 -8.58 -14.93
N THR A 175 24.10 -8.58 -15.75
CA THR A 175 22.77 -8.08 -15.35
C THR A 175 22.13 -8.96 -14.27
N VAL A 176 22.14 -10.28 -14.46
CA VAL A 176 21.58 -11.25 -13.51
C VAL A 176 22.40 -11.28 -12.23
N GLN A 177 23.73 -11.21 -12.31
CA GLN A 177 24.60 -11.11 -11.13
C GLN A 177 24.29 -9.86 -10.30
N ARG A 178 24.07 -8.72 -10.96
CA ARG A 178 23.69 -7.48 -10.27
C ARG A 178 22.32 -7.60 -9.60
N MET A 179 21.37 -8.33 -10.20
CA MET A 179 20.07 -8.62 -9.57
C MET A 179 20.24 -9.55 -8.37
N GLN A 180 21.07 -10.59 -8.51
CA GLN A 180 21.40 -11.54 -7.46
C GLN A 180 22.06 -10.85 -6.26
N ASN A 181 22.98 -9.92 -6.49
CA ASN A 181 23.60 -9.13 -5.41
C ASN A 181 22.62 -8.21 -4.67
N LYS A 182 21.52 -7.81 -5.32
CA LYS A 182 20.49 -6.95 -4.73
C LYS A 182 19.42 -7.71 -3.95
N ALA A 183 19.19 -8.97 -4.30
CA ALA A 183 18.18 -9.82 -3.67
C ALA A 183 18.68 -11.28 -3.59
N PRO A 184 19.78 -11.55 -2.85
CA PRO A 184 20.38 -12.88 -2.77
C PRO A 184 19.44 -13.92 -2.14
N GLU A 185 18.50 -13.49 -1.30
CA GLU A 185 17.44 -14.31 -0.72
C GLU A 185 16.40 -14.76 -1.75
N TRP A 186 16.17 -13.97 -2.80
CA TRP A 186 15.19 -14.26 -3.84
C TRP A 186 15.80 -15.02 -5.02
N LEU A 187 16.96 -14.55 -5.48
CA LEU A 187 17.69 -15.12 -6.60
C LEU A 187 19.00 -15.68 -6.06
N SER A 188 19.04 -17.00 -5.79
CA SER A 188 20.27 -17.64 -5.32
C SER A 188 21.35 -17.67 -6.41
N LYS A 189 22.59 -18.01 -6.04
CA LYS A 189 23.67 -18.20 -7.02
C LYS A 189 23.35 -19.29 -8.03
N ASP A 190 22.65 -20.34 -7.61
CA ASP A 190 22.23 -21.43 -8.49
C ASP A 190 21.09 -21.00 -9.41
N ASP A 191 20.04 -20.36 -8.86
CA ASP A 191 18.95 -19.78 -9.68
C ASP A 191 19.54 -18.82 -10.74
N ALA A 192 20.48 -17.96 -10.36
CA ALA A 192 21.13 -17.03 -11.26
C ALA A 192 21.87 -17.74 -12.41
N LYS A 193 22.59 -18.82 -12.11
CA LYS A 193 23.27 -19.63 -13.13
C LYS A 193 22.26 -20.23 -14.11
N GLN A 194 21.20 -20.85 -13.61
CA GLN A 194 20.14 -21.45 -14.44
C GLN A 194 19.43 -20.40 -15.31
N VAL A 195 19.17 -19.20 -14.76
CA VAL A 195 18.57 -18.10 -15.51
C VAL A 195 19.49 -17.61 -16.64
N ILE A 196 20.78 -17.47 -16.38
CA ILE A 196 21.77 -17.06 -17.40
C ILE A 196 21.82 -18.08 -18.53
N GLU A 197 21.87 -19.36 -18.19
CA GLU A 197 21.86 -20.46 -19.17
C GLU A 197 20.61 -20.42 -20.03
N TYR A 198 19.42 -20.29 -19.41
CA TYR A 198 18.16 -20.18 -20.13
C TYR A 198 18.13 -18.96 -21.06
N LEU A 199 18.57 -17.78 -20.59
CA LEU A 199 18.65 -16.57 -21.43
C LEU A 199 19.57 -16.78 -22.64
N GLY A 200 20.67 -17.53 -22.49
CA GLY A 200 21.56 -17.89 -23.60
C GLY A 200 20.88 -18.73 -24.68
N THR A 201 19.90 -19.57 -24.32
CA THR A 201 19.10 -20.32 -25.30
C THR A 201 18.12 -19.45 -26.09
N LEU A 202 17.71 -18.31 -25.51
CA LEU A 202 16.80 -17.36 -26.17
C LEU A 202 17.51 -16.40 -27.12
N GLU A 203 18.82 -16.20 -26.96
CA GLU A 203 19.64 -15.36 -27.85
C GLU A 203 19.99 -16.02 -29.19
N GLN A 204 19.79 -17.34 -29.31
CA GLN A 204 20.16 -18.12 -30.51
C GLN A 204 19.00 -18.30 -31.52
N LYS A 205 17.87 -17.60 -31.32
CA LYS A 205 16.70 -17.60 -32.22
C LYS A 205 16.43 -16.20 -32.75
#